data_AF-A0A315QUN8-F1
#
_entry.id   AF-A0A315QUN8-F1
#
_cell.length_a   1.000
_cell.length_b   1.000
_cell.length_c   1.000
_cell.angle_alpha   90.00
_cell.angle_beta   90.00
_cell.angle_gamma   90.00
#
_symmetry.space_group_name_H-M   'P 1'
#
loop_
_entity.id
_entity.type
_entity.pdbx_description
1 polymer ?
#
loop_
_entity_poly.entity_id
_entity_poly.type
_entity_poly.pdbx_seq_one_letter_code
_entity_poly.pdbx_strand_id
1 'polypeptide(L)' 'TLLLVIEDFQFIDVLFETVSAFGTVGLSTGITGQLSDISRVLITITMFAGRVGPLTLALAFGERVRKGKYHYPTEKVMVG' A
#
# COMPACT_ATOMS: atom_id res chain seq x y z
N THR A 1 -11.56 -1.10 1.81
CA THR A 1 -12.84 -0.88 2.52
C THR A 1 -13.49 0.43 2.12
N LEU A 2 -12.78 1.58 2.10
CA LEU A 2 -13.37 2.87 1.69
C LEU A 2 -14.01 2.85 0.28
N LEU A 3 -13.37 2.21 -0.72
CA LEU A 3 -13.91 2.09 -2.08
C LEU A 3 -15.22 1.30 -2.17
N LEU A 4 -15.40 0.29 -1.31
CA LEU A 4 -16.63 -0.52 -1.23
C LEU A 4 -17.81 0.24 -0.62
N VAL A 5 -17.54 1.30 0.13
CA VAL A 5 -18.58 2.16 0.73
C VAL A 5 -19.05 3.22 -0.27
N ILE A 6 -18.23 3.54 -1.27
CA ILE A 6 -18.48 4.61 -2.24
C ILE A 6 -19.07 4.05 -3.55
N GLU A 7 -18.76 2.81 -3.90
CA GLU A 7 -19.17 2.18 -5.16
C GLU A 7 -19.81 0.80 -4.92
N ASP A 8 -20.93 0.54 -5.60
CA ASP A 8 -21.70 -0.73 -5.55
C ASP A 8 -21.09 -1.80 -6.50
N PHE A 9 -19.77 -2.00 -6.44
CA PHE A 9 -19.06 -3.00 -7.24
C PHE A 9 -18.84 -4.30 -6.47
N GLN A 10 -18.66 -5.41 -7.18
CA GLN A 10 -18.37 -6.68 -6.52
C GLN A 10 -17.04 -6.60 -5.77
N PHE A 11 -17.01 -7.16 -4.55
CA PHE A 11 -15.84 -7.16 -3.68
C PHE A 11 -14.56 -7.63 -4.39
N ILE A 12 -14.68 -8.67 -5.21
CA ILE A 12 -13.55 -9.27 -5.93
C ILE A 12 -12.93 -8.30 -6.93
N ASP A 13 -13.73 -7.49 -7.60
CA ASP A 13 -13.27 -6.55 -8.60
C ASP A 13 -12.53 -5.39 -7.93
N VAL A 14 -13.05 -4.89 -6.81
CA VAL A 14 -12.39 -3.84 -6.01
C VAL A 14 -11.07 -4.35 -5.41
N LEU A 15 -11.03 -5.60 -4.94
CA LEU A 15 -9.81 -6.21 -4.44
C LEU A 15 -8.76 -6.35 -5.56
N PHE A 16 -9.16 -6.81 -6.73
CA PHE A 16 -8.26 -6.92 -7.88
C PHE A 16 -7.70 -5.56 -8.29
N GLU A 17 -8.55 -4.54 -8.39
CA GLU A 17 -8.13 -3.17 -8.70
C GLU A 17 -7.17 -2.60 -7.67
N THR A 18 -7.47 -2.73 -6.37
CA THR A 18 -6.60 -2.20 -5.32
C THR A 18 -5.24 -2.87 -5.30
N VAL A 19 -5.17 -4.19 -5.49
CA VAL A 19 -3.91 -4.94 -5.59
C VAL A 19 -3.15 -4.57 -6.86
N SER A 20 -3.83 -4.44 -8.00
CA SER A 20 -3.21 -4.03 -9.27
C SER A 20 -2.67 -2.60 -9.23
N ALA A 21 -3.43 -1.67 -8.64
CA ALA A 21 -3.00 -0.29 -8.42
C ALA A 21 -1.79 -0.23 -7.49
N PHE A 22 -1.80 -0.98 -6.39
CA PHE A 22 -0.67 -1.06 -5.45
C PHE A 22 0.59 -1.66 -6.10
N GLY A 23 0.45 -2.67 -6.95
CA GLY A 23 1.56 -3.24 -7.70
C GLY A 23 2.00 -2.43 -8.91
N THR A 24 1.29 -1.33 -9.26
CA THR A 24 1.45 -0.59 -10.53
C THR A 24 1.43 -1.52 -11.75
N VAL A 25 0.63 -2.59 -11.69
CA VAL A 25 0.62 -3.67 -12.69
C VAL A 25 -0.08 -3.22 -13.98
N GLY A 26 -0.92 -2.18 -13.90
CA GLY A 26 -1.61 -1.57 -15.05
C GLY A 26 -2.79 -2.39 -15.59
N LEU A 27 -3.18 -3.47 -14.91
CA LEU A 27 -4.32 -4.31 -15.24
C LEU A 27 -5.57 -3.83 -14.51
N SER A 28 -6.70 -3.81 -15.19
CA SER A 28 -8.00 -3.42 -14.64
C SER A 28 -9.05 -4.49 -14.97
N THR A 29 -9.99 -4.71 -14.06
CA THR A 29 -11.22 -5.47 -14.30
C THR A 29 -12.25 -4.70 -15.14
N GLY A 30 -11.93 -3.48 -15.59
CA GLY A 30 -12.80 -2.62 -16.39
C GLY A 30 -13.56 -1.57 -15.58
N ILE A 31 -13.47 -1.64 -14.25
CA ILE A 31 -14.11 -0.69 -13.33
C ILE A 31 -13.41 0.68 -13.31
N THR A 32 -12.13 0.79 -13.70
CA THR A 32 -11.38 2.08 -13.66
C THR A 32 -12.11 3.21 -14.39
N GLY A 33 -12.85 2.88 -15.45
CA GLY A 33 -13.61 3.82 -16.26
C GLY A 33 -14.94 4.27 -15.65
N GLN A 34 -15.53 3.49 -14.74
CA GLN A 34 -16.85 3.73 -14.15
C GLN A 34 -16.79 4.30 -12.73
N LEU A 35 -15.59 4.43 -12.15
CA LEU A 35 -15.42 5.01 -10.82
C LEU A 35 -15.78 6.50 -10.79
N SER A 36 -16.42 6.91 -9.70
CA SER A 36 -16.63 8.29 -9.29
C SER A 36 -15.31 9.06 -9.16
N ASP A 37 -15.35 10.38 -9.33
CA ASP A 37 -14.17 11.26 -9.27
C ASP A 37 -13.34 11.06 -7.99
N ILE A 38 -14.02 10.84 -6.85
CA ILE A 38 -13.37 10.58 -5.55
C ILE A 38 -12.58 9.26 -5.58
N SER A 39 -13.21 8.22 -6.11
CA SER A 39 -12.64 6.87 -6.21
C SER A 39 -11.43 6.83 -7.15
N ARG A 40 -11.48 7.63 -8.23
CA ARG A 40 -10.36 7.80 -9.17
C ARG A 40 -9.14 8.49 -8.55
N VAL A 41 -9.35 9.48 -7.68
CA VAL A 41 -8.27 10.12 -6.92
C VAL A 41 -7.62 9.13 -5.95
N LEU A 42 -8.41 8.31 -5.25
CA LEU A 42 -7.90 7.28 -4.35
C LEU A 42 -7.03 6.24 -5.07
N ILE A 43 -7.46 5.75 -6.24
CA ILE A 43 -6.66 4.81 -7.04
C ILE A 43 -5.35 5.46 -7.51
N THR A 44 -5.39 6.72 -7.92
CA THR A 44 -4.19 7.45 -8.36
C THR A 44 -3.17 7.58 -7.22
N ILE A 45 -3.63 7.92 -6.01
CA ILE A 45 -2.78 7.95 -4.81
C ILE A 45 -2.20 6.55 -4.53
N THR A 46 -3.00 5.51 -4.68
CA THR A 46 -2.58 4.12 -4.47
C THR A 46 -1.51 3.69 -5.48
N MET A 47 -1.66 4.05 -6.76
CA MET A 47 -0.64 3.81 -7.79
C MET A 47 0.65 4.58 -7.51
N PHE A 48 0.55 5.82 -7.04
CA PHE A 48 1.72 6.61 -6.66
C PHE A 48 2.46 5.97 -5.48
N ALA A 49 1.72 5.54 -4.45
CA ALA A 49 2.25 4.80 -3.31
C ALA A 49 2.93 3.48 -3.74
N GLY A 50 2.29 2.73 -4.64
CA GLY A 50 2.84 1.53 -5.24
C GLY A 50 4.16 1.76 -5.98
N ARG A 51 4.25 2.85 -6.75
CA ARG A 51 5.46 3.24 -7.49
C ARG A 51 6.60 3.69 -6.58
N VAL A 52 6.29 4.45 -5.53
CA VAL A 52 7.27 4.84 -4.49
C VAL A 52 7.79 3.60 -3.77
N GLY A 53 6.94 2.58 -3.65
CA GLY A 53 7.29 1.27 -3.15
C GLY A 53 7.08 1.16 -1.64
N PRO A 54 6.64 -0.02 -1.15
CA PRO A 54 6.33 -0.22 0.27
C PRO A 54 7.54 0.02 1.18
N LEU A 55 8.76 -0.30 0.72
CA LEU A 55 9.97 -0.06 1.49
C LEU A 55 10.25 1.44 1.66
N THR A 56 10.10 2.24 0.59
CA THR A 56 10.31 3.69 0.66
C THR A 56 9.25 4.36 1.52
N LEU A 57 7.99 3.91 1.43
CA LEU A 57 6.93 4.37 2.34
C LEU A 57 7.23 3.98 3.79
N ALA A 58 7.66 2.75 4.04
CA ALA A 58 8.07 2.29 5.36
C ALA A 58 9.26 3.09 5.91
N LEU A 59 10.17 3.56 5.06
CA LEU A 59 11.29 4.42 5.47
C LEU A 59 10.89 5.90 5.62
N ALA A 60 9.92 6.38 4.85
CA ALA A 60 9.42 7.75 4.91
C ALA A 60 8.52 7.98 6.14
N PHE A 61 7.68 6.99 6.48
CA PHE A 61 6.82 7.00 7.65
C PHE A 61 7.46 6.33 8.87
N GLY A 62 8.48 5.48 8.67
CA GLY A 62 9.23 4.87 9.74
C GLY A 62 10.05 5.92 10.48
N GLU A 63 9.95 5.94 11.81
CA GLU A 63 10.81 6.77 12.62
C GLU A 63 12.27 6.47 12.31
N ARG A 64 13.06 7.52 12.04
CA ARG A 64 14.51 7.42 12.07
C ARG A 64 14.91 7.10 13.51
N VAL A 65 15.04 5.82 13.82
CA VAL A 65 15.72 5.38 15.03
C VAL A 65 17.15 5.88 14.92
N ARG A 66 17.43 7.03 15.55
CA ARG A 66 18.80 7.48 15.80
C ARG A 66 19.42 6.35 16.61
N LYS A 67 20.21 5.50 15.96
CA LYS A 67 21.10 4.58 16.66
C LYS A 67 22.01 5.47 17.50
N GLY A 68 21.66 5.66 18.77
CA GLY A 68 22.60 6.19 19.74
C GLY A 68 23.87 5.32 19.68
N LYS A 69 25.03 5.92 19.89
CA LYS A 69 26.32 5.20 19.95
C LYS A 69 26.38 4.34 21.23
N TYR A 70 25.42 3.43 21.41
CA TYR A 70 25.34 2.51 22.52
C TYR A 70 25.44 1.10 21.95
N HIS A 71 26.45 0.38 22.42
CA HIS A 71 26.65 -1.02 22.09
C HIS A 71 25.84 -1.84 23.10
N TYR A 72 24.78 -2.50 22.62
CA TYR A 72 24.06 -3.46 23.45
C TYR A 72 24.90 -4.74 23.59
N PRO A 73 25.03 -5.32 24.79
CA PRO A 73 25.74 -6.57 24.98
C PRO A 73 25.07 -7.68 24.15
N THR A 74 25.89 -8.45 23.43
CA THR A 74 25.43 -9.54 22.57
C THR A 74 24.92 -10.70 23.43
N GLU A 75 23.60 -10.86 23.53
CA GLU A 75 22.98 -12.03 24.15
C GLU A 75 22.74 -13.11 23.10
N LYS A 76 23.08 -14.37 23.41
CA LYS A 76 22.82 -15.51 22.52
C LYS A 76 21.34 -15.90 22.66
N VAL A 77 20.52 -15.49 21.70
CA VAL A 77 19.15 -15.98 21.59
C VAL A 77 19.17 -17.37 20.96
N MET A 78 18.87 -18.40 21.76
CA MET A 78 18.67 -19.77 21.27
C MET A 78 17.28 -19.83 20.63
N VAL A 79 17.23 -19.87 19.30
CA VAL A 79 15.99 -20.17 18.57
C VAL A 79 15.93 -21.69 18.48
N GLY A 80 15.00 -22.28 19.24
CA GLY A 80 14.74 -23.72 19.22
C GLY A 80 14.10 -24.19 17.92
#